data_AF-A0A5T0JDD9-F1
#
_entry.id   AF-A0A5T0JDD9-F1
#
_cell.length_a   1.000
_cell.length_b   1.000
_cell.length_c   1.000
_cell.angle_alpha   90.00
_cell.angle_beta   90.00
_cell.angle_gamma   90.00
#
_symmetry.space_group_name_H-M   'P 1'
#
loop_
_entity.id
_entity.type
_entity.pdbx_description
1 polymer ?
#
loop_
_entity_poly.entity_id
_entity_poly.type
_entity_poly.pdbx_seq_one_letter_code
_entity_poly.pdbx_strand_id
1 'polypeptide(L)'
;MKTNYTELERKEGQVNGIPYTILKVEYSNLKRLKDNDLLMPNDKGQWLFAYIGLKEGESVNFDKLQDKVCVAPTYLEKSSTDLFKDNEKIKNLIFFDQNHSWNISERNTQLDEKLCLEDIQKIANHIIEYNKTKNKNFTLNELEKQINDDVSLLQKKEAIYTQTALKKLINTTKDKIKTAKENNIKINDKTLNNFNQIVKKHNFQIEL
;
A
#
# COMPACT_ATOMS: atom_id res chain seq x y z
N MET A 1 -5.61 -19.44 -23.88
CA MET A 1 -5.24 -18.42 -24.89
C MET A 1 -3.74 -18.54 -25.16
N LYS A 2 -3.29 -18.51 -26.42
CA LYS A 2 -1.84 -18.37 -26.71
C LYS A 2 -1.43 -16.96 -26.30
N THR A 3 -0.37 -16.84 -25.50
CA THR A 3 0.23 -15.55 -25.14
C THR A 3 0.81 -14.91 -26.42
N ASN A 4 0.62 -13.60 -26.59
CA ASN A 4 1.13 -12.86 -27.75
C ASN A 4 2.59 -12.40 -27.56
N TYR A 5 3.27 -12.96 -26.57
CA TYR A 5 4.66 -12.70 -26.23
C TYR A 5 5.39 -14.02 -26.01
N THR A 6 6.70 -14.00 -26.19
CA THR A 6 7.64 -15.04 -25.79
C THR A 6 8.23 -14.66 -24.44
N GLU A 7 8.17 -15.58 -23.47
CA GLU A 7 8.91 -15.44 -22.22
C GLU A 7 10.40 -15.66 -22.48
N LEU A 8 11.22 -14.66 -22.16
CA LEU A 8 12.67 -14.74 -22.28
C LEU A 8 13.31 -15.21 -20.98
N GLU A 9 12.81 -14.71 -19.85
CA GLU A 9 13.35 -14.99 -18.52
C GLU A 9 12.27 -14.81 -17.46
N ARG A 10 12.27 -15.68 -16.45
CA ARG A 10 11.42 -15.59 -15.28
C ARG A 10 12.27 -15.77 -14.03
N LYS A 11 12.14 -14.81 -13.10
CA LYS A 11 12.81 -14.86 -11.80
C LYS A 11 11.77 -14.78 -10.71
N GLU A 12 11.81 -15.76 -9.82
CA GLU A 12 10.95 -15.80 -8.66
C GLU A 12 11.77 -15.51 -7.40
N GLY A 13 11.15 -14.84 -6.46
CA GLY A 13 11.79 -14.52 -5.19
C GLY A 13 10.79 -14.09 -4.14
N GLN A 14 11.32 -13.62 -3.02
CA GLN A 14 10.52 -13.10 -1.93
C GLN A 14 11.22 -11.93 -1.25
N VAL A 15 10.43 -10.97 -0.79
CA VAL A 15 10.85 -9.90 0.10
C VAL A 15 10.04 -10.00 1.37
N ASN A 16 10.69 -10.27 2.51
CA ASN A 16 10.03 -10.35 3.81
C ASN A 16 8.79 -11.27 3.83
N GLY A 17 8.84 -12.40 3.11
CA GLY A 17 7.75 -13.38 3.02
C GLY A 17 6.60 -13.02 2.07
N ILE A 18 6.73 -11.92 1.32
CA ILE A 18 5.86 -11.56 0.19
C ILE A 18 6.54 -12.05 -1.09
N PRO A 19 5.93 -12.99 -1.83
CA PRO A 19 6.51 -13.53 -3.05
C PRO A 19 6.40 -12.54 -4.20
N TYR A 20 7.37 -12.56 -5.11
CA TYR A 20 7.35 -11.80 -6.34
C TYR A 20 7.84 -12.64 -7.52
N THR A 21 7.48 -12.22 -8.73
CA THR A 21 8.00 -12.74 -9.98
C THR A 21 8.35 -11.58 -10.89
N ILE A 22 9.57 -11.58 -11.43
CA ILE A 22 9.99 -10.70 -12.52
C ILE A 22 9.93 -11.52 -13.82
N LEU A 23 9.27 -10.98 -14.82
CA LEU A 23 9.09 -11.61 -16.12
C LEU A 23 9.65 -10.72 -17.21
N LYS A 24 10.67 -11.20 -17.92
CA LYS A 24 11.18 -10.58 -19.13
C LYS A 24 10.51 -11.25 -20.32
N VAL A 25 9.89 -10.45 -21.18
CA VAL A 25 9.19 -10.97 -22.36
C VAL A 25 9.60 -10.22 -23.62
N GLU A 26 9.37 -10.86 -24.76
CA GLU A 26 9.53 -10.28 -26.09
C GLU A 26 8.24 -10.44 -26.90
N TYR A 27 7.77 -9.35 -27.52
CA TYR A 27 6.64 -9.38 -28.43
C TYR A 27 7.14 -9.46 -29.87
N SER A 28 6.97 -10.62 -30.50
CA SER A 28 7.44 -10.88 -31.87
C SER A 28 6.74 -10.02 -32.94
N ASN A 29 5.53 -9.53 -32.64
CA ASN A 29 4.80 -8.59 -33.48
C ASN A 29 4.26 -7.43 -32.63
N LEU A 30 4.83 -6.24 -32.82
CA LEU A 30 4.49 -5.03 -32.09
C LEU A 30 3.15 -4.41 -32.52
N LYS A 31 2.49 -4.91 -33.58
CA LYS A 31 1.22 -4.35 -34.08
C LYS A 31 0.18 -4.22 -32.96
N ARG A 32 -0.03 -5.27 -32.17
CA ARG A 32 -0.99 -5.22 -31.05
C ARG A 32 -0.63 -4.14 -30.04
N LEU A 33 0.65 -3.98 -29.73
CA LEU A 33 1.10 -2.96 -28.76
C LEU A 33 0.90 -1.55 -29.32
N LYS A 34 1.18 -1.33 -30.61
CA LYS A 34 0.87 -0.08 -31.33
C LYS A 34 -0.63 0.20 -31.33
N ASP A 35 -1.45 -0.79 -31.65
CA ASP A 35 -2.91 -0.66 -31.71
C ASP A 35 -3.53 -0.34 -30.33
N ASN A 36 -2.80 -0.57 -29.24
CA ASN A 36 -3.24 -0.29 -27.86
C ASN A 36 -2.45 0.85 -27.18
N ASP A 37 -1.62 1.59 -27.93
CA ASP A 37 -0.80 2.70 -27.43
C ASP A 37 0.13 2.32 -26.25
N LEU A 38 0.71 1.12 -26.31
CA LEU A 38 1.56 0.55 -25.26
C LEU A 38 3.06 0.66 -25.58
N LEU A 39 3.46 1.49 -26.55
CA LEU A 39 4.86 1.62 -26.99
C LEU A 39 5.30 3.07 -26.95
N MET A 40 6.48 3.33 -26.41
CA MET A 40 7.19 4.58 -26.65
C MET A 40 7.83 4.59 -28.05
N PRO A 41 8.05 5.78 -28.64
CA PRO A 41 8.86 5.90 -29.84
C PRO A 41 10.24 5.28 -29.58
N ASN A 42 10.58 4.23 -30.35
CA ASN A 42 11.84 3.44 -30.32
C ASN A 42 11.88 2.18 -29.43
N ASP A 43 10.75 1.74 -28.87
CA ASP A 43 10.72 0.46 -28.14
C ASP A 43 11.09 -0.75 -29.02
N LYS A 44 11.96 -1.61 -28.47
CA LYS A 44 12.55 -2.76 -29.18
C LYS A 44 11.77 -4.07 -29.01
N GLY A 45 10.60 -4.02 -28.40
CA GLY A 45 9.77 -5.22 -28.27
C GLY A 45 10.06 -6.09 -27.05
N GLN A 46 10.93 -5.67 -26.13
CA GLN A 46 11.24 -6.40 -24.90
C GLN A 46 10.81 -5.61 -23.67
N TRP A 47 10.14 -6.26 -22.72
CA TRP A 47 9.65 -5.64 -21.47
C TRP A 47 10.09 -6.42 -20.24
N LEU A 48 10.23 -5.69 -19.14
CA LEU A 48 10.43 -6.23 -17.81
C LEU A 48 9.18 -5.93 -16.97
N PHE A 49 8.44 -6.98 -16.66
CA PHE A 49 7.24 -6.94 -15.85
C PHE A 49 7.55 -7.45 -14.45
N ALA A 50 6.99 -6.79 -13.44
CA ALA A 50 7.08 -7.22 -12.07
C ALA A 50 5.69 -7.53 -11.52
N TYR A 51 5.61 -8.63 -10.80
CA TYR A 51 4.41 -9.10 -10.15
C TYR A 51 4.71 -9.38 -8.68
N ILE A 52 3.88 -8.88 -7.79
CA ILE A 52 3.98 -9.13 -6.35
C ILE A 52 2.70 -9.84 -5.92
N GLY A 53 2.85 -11.01 -5.31
CA GLY A 53 1.72 -11.81 -4.84
C GLY A 53 1.19 -11.31 -3.50
N LEU A 54 -0.12 -11.06 -3.43
CA LEU A 54 -0.84 -10.74 -2.22
C LEU A 54 -1.65 -11.94 -1.73
N LYS A 55 -1.50 -12.26 -0.44
CA LYS A 55 -2.35 -13.22 0.25
C LYS A 55 -3.73 -12.63 0.52
N GLU A 56 -4.66 -13.50 0.87
CA GLU A 56 -5.99 -13.08 1.32
C GLU A 56 -5.90 -12.06 2.48
N GLY A 57 -6.65 -10.97 2.38
CA GLY A 57 -6.67 -9.87 3.35
C GLY A 57 -5.53 -8.85 3.21
N GLU A 58 -4.44 -9.18 2.52
CA GLU A 58 -3.37 -8.23 2.21
C GLU A 58 -3.84 -7.23 1.15
N SER A 59 -3.48 -5.96 1.37
CA SER A 59 -3.84 -4.84 0.51
C SER A 59 -2.70 -3.83 0.45
N VAL A 60 -2.72 -2.97 -0.56
CA VAL A 60 -1.79 -1.87 -0.72
C VAL A 60 -2.56 -0.56 -0.86
N ASN A 61 -2.03 0.50 -0.27
CA ASN A 61 -2.54 1.86 -0.45
C ASN A 61 -1.65 2.59 -1.45
N PHE A 62 -2.08 2.66 -2.71
CA PHE A 62 -1.29 3.29 -3.76
C PHE A 62 -1.09 4.79 -3.54
N ASP A 63 -2.05 5.50 -2.95
CA ASP A 63 -1.93 6.94 -2.68
C ASP A 63 -0.77 7.25 -1.73
N LYS A 64 -0.45 6.35 -0.79
CA LYS A 64 0.69 6.48 0.14
C LYS A 64 2.00 5.89 -0.38
N LEU A 65 1.94 5.26 -1.55
CA LEU A 65 3.06 4.70 -2.28
C LEU A 65 3.56 5.69 -3.36
N GLN A 66 2.70 6.62 -3.80
CA GLN A 66 3.08 7.75 -4.63
C GLN A 66 4.32 8.45 -4.03
N ASP A 67 5.26 8.82 -4.89
CA ASP A 67 6.60 9.37 -4.58
C ASP A 67 7.65 8.39 -4.02
N LYS A 68 7.30 7.15 -3.64
CA LYS A 68 8.28 6.15 -3.15
C LYS A 68 8.84 5.27 -4.26
N VAL A 69 8.04 5.00 -5.28
CA VAL A 69 8.39 4.12 -6.41
C VAL A 69 8.34 4.90 -7.71
N CYS A 70 9.14 4.47 -8.68
CA CYS A 70 9.27 5.17 -9.96
C CYS A 70 8.16 4.80 -10.97
N VAL A 71 7.26 3.88 -10.59
CA VAL A 71 6.25 3.28 -11.46
C VAL A 71 4.87 3.33 -10.81
N ALA A 72 3.81 3.31 -11.63
CA ALA A 72 2.43 3.27 -11.16
C ALA A 72 1.94 1.81 -11.06
N PRO A 73 1.97 1.18 -9.88
CA PRO A 73 1.45 -0.18 -9.73
C PRO A 73 -0.07 -0.23 -9.82
N THR A 74 -0.56 -1.39 -10.27
CA THR A 74 -1.98 -1.67 -10.43
C THR A 74 -2.33 -3.03 -9.83
N TYR A 75 -3.61 -3.25 -9.52
CA TYR A 75 -4.09 -4.58 -9.15
C TYR A 75 -4.37 -5.41 -10.40
N LEU A 76 -4.01 -6.69 -10.32
CA LEU A 76 -4.34 -7.69 -11.31
C LEU A 76 -4.93 -8.92 -10.63
N GLU A 77 -6.01 -9.46 -11.18
CA GLU A 77 -6.59 -10.72 -10.68
C GLU A 77 -5.63 -11.87 -10.97
N LYS A 78 -5.43 -12.77 -10.00
CA LYS A 78 -4.57 -13.94 -10.20
C LYS A 78 -5.03 -14.83 -11.35
N SER A 79 -6.34 -14.93 -11.58
CA SER A 79 -6.96 -15.70 -12.67
C SER A 79 -6.47 -15.31 -14.07
N SER A 80 -5.96 -14.08 -14.23
CA SER A 80 -5.49 -13.56 -15.51
C SER A 80 -4.09 -14.05 -15.90
N THR A 81 -3.40 -14.80 -15.03
CA THR A 81 -2.02 -15.24 -15.25
C THR A 81 -1.74 -16.60 -14.63
N ASP A 82 -0.71 -17.29 -15.13
CA ASP A 82 -0.19 -18.54 -14.57
C ASP A 82 0.85 -18.30 -13.46
N LEU A 83 1.17 -17.04 -13.19
CA LEU A 83 2.08 -16.63 -12.12
C LEU A 83 1.51 -17.05 -10.76
N PHE A 84 2.38 -17.58 -9.88
CA PHE A 84 2.01 -18.07 -8.56
C PHE A 84 0.93 -19.19 -8.57
N LYS A 85 0.78 -19.92 -9.68
CA LYS A 85 -0.17 -21.05 -9.78
C LYS A 85 0.02 -22.07 -8.66
N ASP A 86 1.26 -22.33 -8.28
CA ASP A 86 1.62 -23.30 -7.24
C ASP A 86 1.45 -22.74 -5.80
N ASN A 87 1.06 -21.46 -5.66
CA ASN A 87 0.85 -20.82 -4.36
C ASN A 87 -0.61 -20.37 -4.19
N GLU A 88 -1.45 -21.30 -3.72
CA GLU A 88 -2.91 -21.09 -3.55
C GLU A 88 -3.29 -19.97 -2.57
N LYS A 89 -2.36 -19.58 -1.68
CA LYS A 89 -2.55 -18.51 -0.70
C LYS A 89 -2.59 -17.14 -1.36
N ILE A 90 -1.94 -16.99 -2.51
CA ILE A 90 -1.99 -15.76 -3.30
C ILE A 90 -3.34 -15.68 -4.01
N LYS A 91 -4.04 -14.56 -3.81
CA LYS A 91 -5.36 -14.29 -4.40
C LYS A 91 -5.36 -13.11 -5.37
N ASN A 92 -4.56 -12.10 -5.06
CA ASN A 92 -4.43 -10.89 -5.88
C ASN A 92 -2.96 -10.64 -6.20
N LEU A 93 -2.71 -9.92 -7.27
CA LEU A 93 -1.37 -9.53 -7.70
C LEU A 93 -1.29 -8.01 -7.77
N ILE A 94 -0.14 -7.47 -7.41
CA ILE A 94 0.25 -6.12 -7.83
C ILE A 94 1.13 -6.28 -9.05
N PHE A 95 0.79 -5.55 -10.10
CA PHE A 95 1.50 -5.54 -11.37
C PHE A 95 2.05 -4.14 -11.63
N PHE A 96 3.29 -4.07 -12.11
CA PHE A 96 3.86 -2.88 -12.71
C PHE A 96 4.90 -3.26 -13.75
N ASP A 97 5.16 -2.34 -14.66
CA ASP A 97 6.16 -2.48 -15.69
C ASP A 97 7.21 -1.38 -15.61
N GLN A 98 8.48 -1.77 -15.72
CA GLN A 98 9.62 -0.86 -15.55
C GLN A 98 10.06 -0.22 -16.87
N ASN A 99 9.43 -0.58 -17.99
CA ASN A 99 9.79 -0.07 -19.30
C ASN A 99 9.22 1.33 -19.60
N HIS A 100 8.18 1.76 -18.87
CA HIS A 100 7.61 3.09 -18.99
C HIS A 100 8.21 4.05 -17.96
N SER A 101 9.51 4.36 -18.08
CA SER A 101 10.00 5.59 -17.47
C SER A 101 9.38 6.76 -18.23
N TRP A 102 8.45 7.46 -17.60
CA TRP A 102 7.78 8.67 -18.08
C TRP A 102 8.75 9.87 -18.13
N ASN A 103 9.88 9.74 -18.82
CA ASN A 103 10.84 10.83 -18.91
C ASN A 103 11.08 11.28 -20.36
N ILE A 104 10.92 12.59 -20.52
CA ILE A 104 10.82 13.43 -21.72
C ILE A 104 12.11 13.46 -22.58
N SER A 105 13.11 12.63 -22.26
CA SER A 105 14.39 12.58 -22.96
C SER A 105 14.55 11.28 -23.74
N GLU A 106 15.00 11.41 -25.00
CA GLU A 106 15.21 10.42 -26.08
C GLU A 106 16.08 9.18 -25.76
N ARG A 107 16.14 8.71 -24.51
CA ARG A 107 16.90 7.54 -24.10
C ARG A 107 15.94 6.37 -23.93
N ASN A 108 16.16 5.32 -24.72
CA ASN A 108 15.56 4.01 -24.47
C ASN A 108 15.86 3.62 -23.02
N THR A 109 14.82 3.51 -22.19
CA THR A 109 14.97 3.02 -20.82
C THR A 109 15.41 1.58 -20.93
N GLN A 110 16.66 1.30 -20.57
CA GLN A 110 17.20 -0.05 -20.58
C GLN A 110 16.44 -0.86 -19.52
N LEU A 111 16.18 -2.13 -19.80
CA LEU A 111 15.58 -3.06 -18.83
C LEU A 111 16.51 -3.15 -17.61
N ASP A 112 16.17 -2.42 -16.54
CA ASP A 112 16.96 -2.33 -15.31
C ASP A 112 16.34 -3.24 -14.24
N GLU A 113 16.89 -4.45 -14.14
CA GLU A 113 16.46 -5.43 -13.14
C GLU A 113 16.78 -4.97 -11.71
N LYS A 114 17.85 -4.19 -11.52
CA LYS A 114 18.22 -3.70 -10.19
C LYS A 114 17.19 -2.69 -9.71
N LEU A 115 16.82 -1.72 -10.56
CA LEU A 115 15.77 -0.75 -10.25
C LEU A 115 14.43 -1.45 -10.00
N CYS A 116 14.11 -2.45 -10.82
CA CYS A 116 12.92 -3.29 -10.64
C CYS A 116 12.89 -3.92 -9.24
N LEU A 117 13.98 -4.56 -8.80
CA LEU A 117 14.10 -5.16 -7.48
C LEU A 117 13.99 -4.12 -6.35
N GLU A 118 14.56 -2.93 -6.52
CA GLU A 118 14.43 -1.83 -5.55
C GLU A 118 12.98 -1.39 -5.38
N ASP A 119 12.21 -1.27 -6.48
CA ASP A 119 10.78 -0.93 -6.39
C ASP A 119 9.94 -2.08 -5.80
N ILE A 120 10.23 -3.34 -6.16
CA ILE A 120 9.61 -4.51 -5.50
C ILE A 120 9.83 -4.44 -3.98
N GLN A 121 11.05 -4.15 -3.55
CA GLN A 121 11.41 -4.06 -2.14
C GLN A 121 10.63 -2.97 -1.41
N LYS A 122 10.47 -1.79 -2.02
CA LYS A 122 9.70 -0.69 -1.46
C LYS A 122 8.21 -1.01 -1.37
N ILE A 123 7.64 -1.63 -2.41
CA ILE A 123 6.23 -2.02 -2.43
C ILE A 123 5.95 -3.10 -1.38
N ALA A 124 6.78 -4.14 -1.31
CA ALA A 124 6.68 -5.19 -0.31
C ALA A 124 6.73 -4.63 1.11
N ASN A 125 7.68 -3.73 1.40
CA ASN A 125 7.75 -3.08 2.70
C ASN A 125 6.50 -2.24 3.00
N HIS A 126 5.99 -1.50 2.00
CA HIS A 126 4.77 -0.73 2.16
C HIS A 126 3.54 -1.61 2.44
N ILE A 127 3.40 -2.74 1.76
CA ILE A 127 2.34 -3.73 2.04
C ILE A 127 2.45 -4.20 3.49
N ILE A 128 3.64 -4.55 3.96
CA ILE A 128 3.84 -5.02 5.34
C ILE A 128 3.43 -3.95 6.34
N GLU A 129 3.88 -2.70 6.16
CA GLU A 129 3.54 -1.60 7.04
C GLU A 129 2.04 -1.30 7.02
N TYR A 130 1.45 -1.19 5.84
CA TYR A 130 0.05 -0.89 5.67
C TYR A 130 -0.83 -1.99 6.27
N ASN A 131 -0.51 -3.26 6.01
CA ASN A 131 -1.27 -4.37 6.59
C ASN A 131 -0.97 -4.59 8.07
N LYS A 132 0.20 -4.21 8.60
CA LYS A 132 0.41 -4.11 10.06
C LYS A 132 -0.49 -3.04 10.66
N THR A 133 -0.69 -1.91 10.00
CA THR A 133 -1.59 -0.86 10.49
C THR A 133 -3.07 -1.21 10.32
N LYS A 134 -3.43 -1.95 9.25
CA LYS A 134 -4.79 -2.44 8.99
C LYS A 134 -5.16 -3.61 9.90
N ASN A 135 -4.23 -4.57 10.09
CA ASN A 135 -4.38 -5.72 10.98
C ASN A 135 -3.96 -5.42 12.42
N LYS A 136 -3.54 -4.18 12.73
CA LYS A 136 -3.87 -3.54 14.00
C LYS A 136 -5.39 -3.26 14.02
N ASN A 137 -6.17 -4.32 13.80
CA ASN A 137 -7.22 -4.69 14.72
C ASN A 137 -6.56 -4.72 16.08
N PHE A 138 -6.55 -3.56 16.73
CA PHE A 138 -6.55 -3.51 18.16
C PHE A 138 -7.47 -4.63 18.63
N THR A 139 -6.99 -5.51 19.50
CA THR A 139 -7.97 -6.32 20.23
C THR A 139 -9.00 -5.34 20.80
N LEU A 140 -10.28 -5.71 20.75
CA LEU A 140 -11.40 -4.84 21.15
C LEU A 140 -11.09 -4.09 22.47
N ASN A 141 -10.43 -4.81 23.40
CA ASN A 141 -9.97 -4.32 24.70
C ASN A 141 -8.78 -3.36 24.65
N GLU A 142 -7.85 -3.49 23.70
CA GLU A 142 -6.68 -2.60 23.57
C GLU A 142 -7.04 -1.24 22.98
N LEU A 143 -7.98 -1.15 22.02
CA LEU A 143 -8.38 0.15 21.46
C LEU A 143 -9.14 0.95 22.50
N GLU A 144 -10.12 0.32 23.14
CA GLU A 144 -10.90 0.95 24.19
C GLU A 144 -9.99 1.38 25.35
N LYS A 145 -9.06 0.51 25.78
CA LYS A 145 -8.07 0.85 26.82
C LYS A 145 -7.20 2.03 26.40
N GLN A 146 -6.66 2.04 25.18
CA GLN A 146 -5.82 3.14 24.72
C GLN A 146 -6.58 4.47 24.59
N ILE A 147 -7.85 4.44 24.18
CA ILE A 147 -8.70 5.63 24.17
C ILE A 147 -8.95 6.10 25.60
N ASN A 148 -9.24 5.19 26.53
CA ASN A 148 -9.43 5.52 27.95
C ASN A 148 -8.15 6.11 28.57
N ASP A 149 -6.99 5.54 28.28
CA ASP A 149 -5.69 5.99 28.76
C ASP A 149 -5.37 7.40 28.22
N ASP A 150 -5.57 7.63 26.92
CA ASP A 150 -5.40 8.94 26.30
C ASP A 150 -6.33 10.00 26.92
N VAL A 151 -7.63 9.67 27.09
CA VAL A 151 -8.61 10.59 27.70
C VAL A 151 -8.25 10.87 29.15
N SER A 152 -7.80 9.87 29.92
CA SER A 152 -7.34 10.06 31.29
C SER A 152 -6.13 11.00 31.34
N LEU A 153 -5.16 10.84 30.44
CA LEU A 153 -4.00 11.72 30.33
C LEU A 153 -4.41 13.16 30.00
N LEU A 154 -5.36 13.34 29.08
CA LEU A 154 -5.89 14.67 28.72
C LEU A 154 -6.65 15.36 29.86
N GLN A 155 -7.22 14.59 30.80
CA GLN A 155 -7.91 15.13 31.98
C GLN A 155 -6.96 15.51 33.12
N LYS A 156 -5.79 14.86 33.21
CA LYS A 156 -4.81 15.14 34.25
C LYS A 156 -4.18 16.51 34.02
N LYS A 157 -4.39 17.43 34.99
CA LYS A 157 -3.67 18.70 35.03
C LYS A 157 -2.17 18.42 35.04
N GLU A 158 -1.41 19.22 34.28
CA GLU A 158 0.05 19.16 34.20
C GLU A 158 0.65 17.87 33.59
N ALA A 159 -0.15 16.91 33.11
CA ALA A 159 0.41 15.73 32.43
C ALA A 159 1.00 16.04 31.03
N ILE A 160 0.60 17.16 30.42
CA ILE A 160 1.01 17.57 29.08
C ILE A 160 1.51 19.01 29.15
N TYR A 161 2.81 19.18 28.98
CA TYR A 161 3.50 20.45 29.21
C TYR A 161 3.59 21.36 27.97
N THR A 162 3.20 20.87 26.78
CA THR A 162 3.28 21.65 25.53
C THR A 162 1.98 21.60 24.73
N GLN A 163 1.65 22.71 24.06
CA GLN A 163 0.49 22.78 23.15
C GLN A 163 0.63 21.80 21.97
N THR A 164 1.85 21.58 21.48
CA THR A 164 2.13 20.64 20.40
C THR A 164 1.83 19.20 20.82
N ALA A 165 2.28 18.77 22.01
CA ALA A 165 1.97 17.44 22.53
C ALA A 165 0.47 17.27 22.78
N LEU A 166 -0.20 18.29 23.28
CA LEU A 166 -1.66 18.30 23.49
C LEU A 166 -2.40 18.11 22.16
N LYS A 167 -2.07 18.90 21.13
CA LYS A 167 -2.68 18.80 19.79
C LYS A 167 -2.43 17.42 19.16
N LYS A 168 -1.21 16.90 19.30
CA LYS A 168 -0.84 15.57 18.79
C LYS A 168 -1.64 14.47 19.47
N LEU A 169 -1.77 14.50 20.80
CA LEU A 169 -2.54 13.51 21.53
C LEU A 169 -4.02 13.58 21.15
N ILE A 170 -4.62 14.78 21.12
CA ILE A 170 -6.02 14.96 20.70
C ILE A 170 -6.26 14.39 19.30
N ASN A 171 -5.42 14.68 18.32
CA ASN A 171 -5.58 14.15 16.96
C ASN A 171 -5.39 12.62 16.92
N THR A 172 -4.40 12.09 17.63
CA THR A 172 -4.18 10.64 17.73
C THR A 172 -5.40 9.94 18.33
N THR A 173 -5.99 10.52 19.38
CA THR A 173 -7.20 9.97 20.01
C THR A 173 -8.43 10.10 19.10
N LYS A 174 -8.55 11.17 18.29
CA LYS A 174 -9.60 11.28 17.26
C LYS A 174 -9.51 10.15 16.24
N ASP A 175 -8.31 9.90 15.71
CA ASP A 175 -8.09 8.85 14.71
C ASP A 175 -8.43 7.46 15.28
N LYS A 176 -8.07 7.20 16.55
CA LYS A 176 -8.45 5.97 17.27
C LYS A 176 -9.96 5.83 17.41
N ILE A 177 -10.68 6.91 17.77
CA ILE A 177 -12.15 6.91 17.89
C ILE A 177 -12.81 6.68 16.52
N LYS A 178 -12.31 7.32 15.46
CA LYS A 178 -12.80 7.11 14.10
C LYS A 178 -12.63 5.65 13.67
N THR A 179 -11.42 5.10 13.90
CA THR A 179 -11.11 3.69 13.64
C THR A 179 -12.05 2.77 14.42
N ALA A 180 -12.32 3.06 15.71
CA ALA A 180 -13.25 2.27 16.51
C ALA A 180 -14.67 2.26 15.92
N LYS A 181 -15.18 3.43 15.47
CA LYS A 181 -16.50 3.53 14.81
C LYS A 181 -16.56 2.74 13.51
N GLU A 182 -15.56 2.90 12.64
CA GLU A 182 -15.47 2.19 11.36
C GLU A 182 -15.47 0.65 11.54
N ASN A 183 -14.95 0.18 12.69
CA ASN A 183 -14.89 -1.24 13.03
C ASN A 183 -16.02 -1.70 13.97
N ASN A 184 -17.09 -0.91 14.17
CA ASN A 184 -18.22 -1.20 15.07
C ASN A 184 -17.80 -1.52 16.52
N ILE A 185 -16.70 -0.94 16.99
CA ILE A 185 -16.22 -1.10 18.37
C ILE A 185 -16.94 -0.10 19.26
N LYS A 186 -17.65 -0.62 20.27
CA LYS A 186 -18.36 0.22 21.24
C LYS A 186 -17.36 0.90 22.18
N ILE A 187 -17.38 2.23 22.22
CA ILE A 187 -16.64 3.03 23.20
C ILE A 187 -17.59 3.41 24.32
N ASN A 188 -17.11 3.39 25.57
CA ASN A 188 -17.88 3.90 26.71
C ASN A 188 -18.33 5.36 26.51
N ASP A 189 -19.64 5.61 26.64
CA ASP A 189 -20.24 6.94 26.47
C ASP A 189 -19.63 8.01 27.38
N LYS A 190 -19.21 7.62 28.60
CA LYS A 190 -18.53 8.52 29.54
C LYS A 190 -17.18 8.98 28.97
N THR A 191 -16.41 8.07 28.39
CA THR A 191 -15.12 8.38 27.77
C THR A 191 -15.30 9.32 26.58
N LEU A 192 -16.30 9.05 25.74
CA LEU A 192 -16.61 9.88 24.58
C LEU A 192 -17.06 11.29 25.00
N ASN A 193 -17.92 11.40 26.01
CA ASN A 193 -18.37 12.68 26.54
C ASN A 193 -17.22 13.50 27.13
N ASN A 194 -16.33 12.85 27.89
CA ASN A 194 -15.13 13.49 28.45
C ASN A 194 -14.20 14.01 27.35
N PHE A 195 -13.95 13.20 26.32
CA PHE A 195 -13.13 13.60 25.19
C PHE A 195 -13.72 14.80 24.44
N ASN A 196 -15.03 14.78 24.17
CA ASN A 196 -15.73 15.88 23.50
C ASN A 196 -15.66 17.20 24.29
N GLN A 197 -15.73 17.15 25.62
CA GLN A 197 -15.56 18.33 26.47
C GLN A 197 -14.14 18.90 26.37
N ILE A 198 -13.11 18.05 26.36
CA ILE A 198 -11.71 18.45 26.21
C ILE A 198 -11.48 19.12 24.86
N VAL A 199 -11.98 18.48 23.79
CA VAL A 199 -11.87 18.97 22.41
C VAL A 199 -12.55 20.35 22.25
N LYS A 200 -13.74 20.53 22.81
CA LYS A 200 -14.45 21.82 22.85
C LYS A 200 -13.69 22.89 23.62
N LYS A 201 -13.16 22.54 24.81
CA LYS A 201 -12.38 23.46 25.65
C LYS A 201 -11.15 24.01 24.92
N HIS A 202 -10.56 23.21 24.04
CA HIS A 202 -9.35 23.56 23.30
C HIS A 202 -9.61 23.98 21.84
N ASN A 203 -10.85 24.30 21.47
CA ASN A 203 -11.27 24.77 20.14
C ASN A 203 -10.82 23.87 18.96
N PHE A 204 -10.73 22.56 19.19
CA PHE A 204 -10.49 21.61 18.11
C PHE A 204 -11.84 21.19 17.52
N GLN A 205 -12.09 21.41 16.24
CA GLN A 205 -13.35 20.96 15.61
C GLN A 205 -13.40 19.43 15.53
N ILE A 206 -14.57 18.85 15.79
CA ILE A 206 -14.90 17.47 15.44
C ILE A 206 -15.78 17.59 14.19
N GLU A 207 -15.25 17.23 13.03
CA GLU A 207 -16.13 16.79 11.94
C GLU A 207 -16.52 15.35 12.29
N LEU A 208 -17.80 15.16 12.62
CA LEU A 208 -18.41 13.87 12.94
C LEU A 208 -18.94 13.20 11.68
#